data_AF-A0A531JC84-F1
#
_entry.id   AF-A0A531JC84-F1
#
_cell.length_a   1.000
_cell.length_b   1.000
_cell.length_c   1.000
_cell.angle_alpha   90.00
_cell.angle_beta   90.00
_cell.angle_gamma   90.00
#
_symmetry.space_group_name_H-M   'P 1'
#
loop_
_entity.id
_entity.type
_entity.pdbx_description
1 polymer ?
#
loop_
_entity_poly.entity_id
_entity_poly.type
_entity_poly.pdbx_seq_one_letter_code
_entity_poly.pdbx_strand_id
1 'polypeptide(L)'
;KASTSGNLLQRTRCPYFYDRNMPCNKRDPGSGCAALQGFNRMHAVLGASQACIAVHPSDMAVAMAGLDARIETISPGGETRTIPIG
;
A
#
# COMPACT_ATOMS: atom_id res chain seq x y z
N LYS A 1 -14.31 -6.78 -11.98
CA LYS A 1 -15.04 -6.90 -10.69
C LYS A 1 -14.03 -6.76 -9.56
N ALA A 2 -14.41 -6.13 -8.45
CA ALA A 2 -13.58 -6.08 -7.24
C ALA A 2 -13.99 -7.21 -6.28
N SER A 3 -13.08 -7.64 -5.41
CA SER A 3 -13.32 -8.59 -4.31
C SER A 3 -12.72 -8.04 -3.02
N THR A 4 -13.11 -8.58 -1.87
CA THR A 4 -12.62 -8.11 -0.56
C THR A 4 -11.09 -8.19 -0.47
N SER A 5 -10.50 -9.36 -0.76
CA SER A 5 -9.04 -9.52 -0.72
C SER A 5 -8.33 -8.70 -1.79
N GLY A 6 -8.91 -8.59 -2.99
CA GLY A 6 -8.34 -7.76 -4.06
C GLY A 6 -8.38 -6.27 -3.74
N ASN A 7 -9.39 -5.81 -2.99
CA ASN A 7 -9.48 -4.43 -2.53
C ASN A 7 -8.43 -4.13 -1.44
N LEU A 8 -8.22 -5.05 -0.49
CA LEU A 8 -7.17 -4.93 0.53
C LEU A 8 -5.76 -4.95 -0.07
N LEU A 9 -5.53 -5.75 -1.11
CA LEU A 9 -4.21 -5.91 -1.75
C LEU A 9 -3.96 -4.92 -2.89
N GLN A 10 -4.80 -3.89 -3.04
CA GLN A 10 -4.59 -2.91 -4.08
C GLN A 10 -3.32 -2.07 -3.83
N ARG A 11 -2.62 -1.72 -4.90
CA ARG A 11 -1.39 -0.92 -4.81
C ARG A 11 -1.70 0.56 -4.84
N THR A 12 -0.73 1.37 -4.40
CA THR A 12 -0.79 2.84 -4.41
C THR A 12 -1.06 3.42 -5.80
N ARG A 13 -1.63 4.63 -5.85
CA ARG A 13 -1.86 5.41 -7.08
C ARG A 13 -0.80 6.48 -7.35
N CYS A 14 0.35 6.43 -6.64
CA CYS A 14 1.48 7.31 -6.89
C CYS A 14 1.87 7.29 -8.39
N PRO A 15 1.93 8.45 -9.09
CA PRO A 15 2.23 8.48 -10.52
C PRO A 15 3.66 7.97 -10.82
N TYR A 16 4.63 8.31 -9.95
CA TYR A 16 6.01 7.83 -10.08
C TYR A 16 6.18 6.33 -9.86
N PHE A 17 5.25 5.71 -9.12
CA PHE A 17 5.23 4.26 -8.97
C PHE A 17 4.81 3.57 -10.28
N TYR A 18 3.85 4.15 -11.01
CA TYR A 18 3.35 3.63 -12.29
C TYR A 18 4.28 3.94 -13.47
N ASP A 19 4.87 5.13 -13.52
CA ASP A 19 5.86 5.47 -14.53
C ASP A 19 7.20 4.79 -14.23
N ARG A 20 7.59 3.84 -15.08
CA ARG A 20 8.80 3.04 -14.91
C ARG A 20 10.08 3.83 -15.18
N ASN A 21 10.00 4.99 -15.83
CA ASN A 21 11.14 5.85 -16.10
C ASN A 21 11.52 6.73 -14.89
N MET A 22 10.70 6.75 -13.84
CA MET A 22 10.90 7.61 -12.67
C MET A 22 11.45 6.84 -11.46
N PRO A 23 12.39 7.40 -10.67
CA PRO A 23 12.89 6.78 -9.42
C PRO A 23 11.78 6.38 -8.43
N CYS A 24 11.75 5.11 -7.99
CA CYS A 24 10.73 4.62 -7.04
C CYS A 24 11.20 3.40 -6.22
N ASN A 25 11.60 3.62 -4.97
CA ASN A 25 11.99 2.58 -4.01
C ASN A 25 10.94 1.48 -3.82
N LYS A 26 9.64 1.79 -3.95
CA LYS A 26 8.56 0.79 -3.83
C LYS A 26 8.55 -0.21 -5.00
N ARG A 27 9.11 0.19 -6.15
CA ARG A 27 9.23 -0.66 -7.35
C ARG A 27 10.61 -1.29 -7.44
N ASP A 28 11.65 -0.49 -7.22
CA ASP A 28 13.06 -0.88 -7.30
C ASP A 28 13.83 -0.34 -6.08
N PRO A 29 14.13 -1.19 -5.08
CA PRO A 29 14.76 -0.77 -3.84
C PRO A 29 16.10 -0.07 -4.05
N GLY A 30 16.27 1.12 -3.43
CA GLY A 30 17.50 1.91 -3.53
C GLY A 30 17.51 2.91 -4.70
N SER A 31 16.56 2.83 -5.64
CA SER A 31 16.46 3.76 -6.77
C SER A 31 16.07 5.20 -6.36
N GLY A 32 15.57 5.40 -5.14
CA GLY A 32 15.12 6.70 -4.62
C GLY A 32 13.60 6.89 -4.71
N CYS A 33 13.08 8.01 -4.19
CA CYS A 33 11.66 8.33 -4.23
C CYS A 33 11.42 9.69 -4.91
N ALA A 34 11.07 9.66 -6.20
CA ALA A 34 10.81 10.88 -6.97
C ALA A 34 9.66 11.74 -6.39
N ALA A 35 8.75 11.14 -5.63
CA ALA A 35 7.65 11.85 -5.00
C ALA A 35 8.10 12.79 -3.87
N LEU A 36 9.22 12.55 -3.19
CA LEU A 36 9.63 13.37 -2.03
C LEU A 36 9.83 14.85 -2.37
N GLN A 37 10.50 15.12 -3.49
CA GLN A 37 10.81 16.47 -3.98
C GLN A 37 10.07 16.81 -5.28
N GLY A 38 9.14 15.96 -5.68
CA GLY A 38 8.32 16.12 -6.88
C GLY A 38 6.88 16.52 -6.55
N PHE A 39 5.95 16.14 -7.44
CA PHE A 39 4.52 16.33 -7.24
C PHE A 39 3.99 15.41 -6.14
N ASN A 40 3.85 15.95 -4.93
CA ASN A 40 3.49 15.21 -3.73
C ASN A 40 2.07 15.49 -3.19
N ARG A 41 1.25 16.28 -3.89
CA ARG A 41 -0.09 16.69 -3.42
C ARG A 41 -0.99 15.54 -2.94
N MET A 42 -0.88 14.35 -3.54
CA MET A 42 -1.69 13.17 -3.22
C MET A 42 -0.98 12.15 -2.30
N HIS A 43 0.15 12.52 -1.70
CA HIS A 43 0.99 11.61 -0.90
C HIS A 43 0.76 11.76 0.61
N ALA A 44 1.34 10.83 1.36
CA ALA A 44 1.12 10.71 2.79
C ALA A 44 1.73 11.89 3.56
N VAL A 45 0.97 12.43 4.50
CA VAL A 45 1.43 13.42 5.50
C VAL A 45 1.84 12.76 6.82
N LEU A 46 1.34 11.56 7.12
CA LEU A 46 1.62 10.79 8.33
C LEU A 46 2.10 9.39 7.95
N GLY A 47 2.91 8.77 8.82
CA GLY A 47 3.43 7.40 8.60
C GLY A 47 4.37 7.27 7.39
N ALA A 48 4.84 8.39 6.85
CA ALA A 48 5.76 8.45 5.72
C ALA A 48 7.21 8.20 6.16
N SER A 49 8.07 7.81 5.22
CA SER A 49 9.52 7.71 5.45
C SER A 49 10.30 8.34 4.31
N GLN A 50 11.61 8.53 4.53
CA GLN A 50 12.54 8.97 3.48
C GLN A 50 12.65 7.96 2.32
N ALA A 51 12.19 6.73 2.50
CA ALA A 51 12.20 5.73 1.43
C ALA A 51 10.94 5.82 0.56
N CYS A 52 9.77 6.15 1.12
CA CYS A 52 8.52 6.19 0.37
C CYS A 52 7.43 6.98 1.13
N ILE A 53 6.68 7.80 0.38
CA ILE A 53 5.57 8.61 0.90
C ILE A 53 4.21 8.23 0.28
N ALA A 54 4.10 7.03 -0.30
CA ALA A 54 2.89 6.59 -1.00
C ALA A 54 1.75 6.21 -0.02
N VAL A 55 0.51 6.59 -0.34
CA VAL A 55 -0.70 6.20 0.40
C VAL A 55 -1.27 4.87 -0.08
N HIS A 56 -1.98 4.17 0.82
CA HIS A 56 -2.88 3.07 0.46
C HIS A 56 -4.23 3.65 0.01
N PRO A 57 -4.74 3.32 -1.19
CA PRO A 57 -5.88 4.05 -1.77
C PRO A 57 -7.26 3.41 -1.48
N SER A 58 -7.34 2.46 -0.55
CA SER A 58 -8.60 1.76 -0.25
C SER A 58 -9.43 2.49 0.80
N ASP A 59 -10.63 2.93 0.41
CA ASP A 59 -11.65 3.40 1.36
C ASP A 59 -12.17 2.25 2.25
N MET A 60 -12.30 1.05 1.69
CA MET A 60 -12.78 -0.14 2.42
C MET A 60 -11.82 -0.53 3.56
N ALA A 61 -10.50 -0.46 3.33
CA ALA A 61 -9.51 -0.80 4.34
C ALA A 61 -9.56 0.17 5.54
N VAL A 62 -9.90 1.43 5.31
CA VAL A 62 -10.11 2.42 6.39
C VAL A 62 -11.26 1.98 7.30
N ALA A 63 -12.41 1.62 6.72
CA ALA A 63 -13.56 1.15 7.49
C ALA A 63 -13.26 -0.17 8.24
N MET A 64 -12.57 -1.11 7.57
CA MET A 64 -12.17 -2.38 8.19
C MET A 64 -11.21 -2.19 9.36
N ALA A 65 -10.27 -1.25 9.27
CA ALA A 65 -9.38 -0.91 10.37
C ALA A 65 -10.11 -0.27 11.55
N GLY A 66 -11.07 0.63 11.29
CA GLY A 66 -11.90 1.22 12.34
C GLY A 66 -12.84 0.22 13.04
N LEU A 67 -13.05 -0.97 12.46
CA LEU A 67 -13.87 -2.05 13.02
C LEU A 67 -13.03 -3.21 13.61
N ASP A 68 -11.72 -3.02 13.77
CA ASP A 68 -10.78 -4.05 14.25
C ASP A 68 -10.86 -5.37 13.45
N ALA A 69 -11.06 -5.26 12.13
CA ALA A 69 -11.20 -6.42 11.26
C ALA A 69 -9.93 -7.30 11.27
N ARG A 70 -10.13 -8.61 11.08
CA ARG A 70 -9.07 -9.60 10.99
C ARG A 70 -9.05 -10.26 9.62
N ILE A 71 -7.85 -10.44 9.07
CA ILE A 71 -7.60 -11.06 7.78
C ILE A 71 -7.25 -12.53 8.03
N GLU A 72 -8.08 -13.43 7.51
CA GLU A 72 -7.82 -14.86 7.52
C GLU A 72 -7.02 -15.26 6.28
N THR A 73 -5.97 -16.04 6.48
CA THR A 73 -5.10 -16.54 5.41
C THR A 73 -4.86 -18.04 5.56
N ILE A 74 -4.59 -18.71 4.44
CA ILE A 74 -4.19 -20.11 4.40
C ILE A 74 -2.86 -20.18 3.65
N SER A 75 -1.84 -20.80 4.25
CA SER A 75 -0.55 -21.01 3.59
C SER A 75 -0.66 -22.10 2.52
N PRO A 76 0.30 -22.19 1.58
CA PRO A 76 0.32 -23.30 0.62
C PRO A 76 0.34 -24.70 1.27
N GLY A 77 0.81 -24.82 2.52
CA GLY A 77 0.80 -26.06 3.31
C GLY A 77 -0.49 -26.33 4.09
N GLY A 78 -1.51 -25.46 3.99
CA GLY A 78 -2.81 -25.62 4.66
C GLY A 78 -2.91 -25.02 6.06
N GLU A 79 -1.83 -24.46 6.61
CA GLU A 79 -1.85 -23.78 7.90
C GLU A 79 -2.67 -22.48 7.82
N THR A 80 -3.51 -22.22 8.81
CA THR A 80 -4.34 -21.00 8.87
C THR A 80 -3.71 -19.94 9.78
N ARG A 81 -3.84 -18.66 9.41
CA ARG A 81 -3.38 -17.53 10.21
C ARG A 81 -4.39 -16.39 10.16
N THR A 82 -4.63 -15.80 11.33
CA THR A 82 -5.45 -14.59 11.50
C THR A 82 -4.54 -13.39 11.77
N ILE A 83 -4.66 -12.33 10.98
CA ILE A 83 -3.81 -11.13 11.04
C ILE A 83 -4.69 -9.89 11.30
N PRO A 84 -4.47 -9.09 12.35
CA PRO A 84 -5.19 -7.82 12.52
C PRO A 84 -4.83 -6.86 11.38
N ILE A 85 -5.80 -6.08 10.89
CA ILE A 85 -5.58 -5.16 9.77
C ILE A 85 -4.80 -3.88 10.15
N GLY A 86 -4.71 -3.57 11.44
CA GLY A 86 -3.98 -2.45 12.03
C GLY A 86 -2.69 -2.87 12.70
#